data_AF-A0A7Y2X4X0-F1
#
_entry.id   AF-A0A7Y2X4X0-F1
#
_cell.length_a   1.000
_cell.length_b   1.000
_cell.length_c   1.000
_cell.angle_alpha   90.00
_cell.angle_beta   90.00
_cell.angle_gamma   90.00
#
_symmetry.space_group_name_H-M   'P 1'
#
loop_
_entity.id
_entity.type
_entity.pdbx_description
1 polymer ?
#
loop_
_entity_poly.entity_id
_entity_poly.type
_entity_poly.pdbx_seq_one_letter_code
_entity_poly.pdbx_strand_id
1 'polypeptide(L)'
;MNKKIWIMALLSGLLFTYSCDKDSENPVLEKDTEQPSDIPDPDGQDDDSSGDGNDASDSPVEFLNRALVDNNYILINNAASNRVYLINKQGETLYEWPLNSNIGNDVVWLPDERLLASLEAETPKITFGGQGGKLQFTDKDGNVLWNFDYSSEEAETHHDVELLPNGNVITLVWEKRATDVAENAGSDLGIDVYPEAVIEVNPETNEIVWEWHAWDHLIQDHDDTKENYGNVGEHPELIDLNFVPQEDGDIMHANALTYDAVNDVIYISVNFYHEVWVIDHSTTSEEAAGHTGGNFNKGGDLIYRFGNPEAYRNTAGTRLFYNNHYPNLLQGDDLGKMLIYSNGNGLDQSTVYELRLPGSFSLLPDTDNEPEI
;
A
#
# COMPACT_ATOMS: atom_id res chain seq x y z
N MET A 1 -22.64 66.35 -14.63
CA MET A 1 -24.06 66.77 -14.66
C MET A 1 -24.64 66.45 -16.03
N ASN A 2 -25.54 65.47 -16.07
CA ASN A 2 -26.76 65.34 -16.90
C ASN A 2 -26.79 65.56 -18.43
N LYS A 3 -27.31 64.51 -19.07
CA LYS A 3 -28.21 64.41 -20.27
C LYS A 3 -27.53 64.53 -21.65
N LYS A 4 -27.43 63.42 -22.42
CA LYS A 4 -28.45 62.68 -23.22
C LYS A 4 -28.81 63.35 -24.57
N ILE A 5 -28.47 62.64 -25.68
CA ILE A 5 -29.35 62.20 -26.81
C ILE A 5 -29.83 63.32 -27.78
N TRP A 6 -29.89 63.26 -29.12
CA TRP A 6 -29.55 62.38 -30.27
C TRP A 6 -29.92 63.15 -31.59
N ILE A 7 -29.69 62.56 -32.78
CA ILE A 7 -30.38 62.74 -34.10
C ILE A 7 -29.95 63.97 -34.95
N MET A 8 -29.80 63.99 -36.29
CA MET A 8 -29.84 63.05 -37.45
C MET A 8 -29.30 63.80 -38.70
N ALA A 9 -28.79 63.05 -39.71
CA ALA A 9 -29.23 63.02 -41.14
C ALA A 9 -28.06 62.58 -42.07
N LEU A 10 -28.04 61.37 -42.66
CA LEU A 10 -28.74 60.83 -43.86
C LEU A 10 -28.19 61.29 -45.22
N LEU A 11 -27.69 60.33 -46.01
CA LEU A 11 -27.90 60.01 -47.44
C LEU A 11 -26.73 59.07 -47.87
N SER A 12 -26.81 58.03 -48.71
CA SER A 12 -27.81 57.33 -49.54
C SER A 12 -27.01 56.13 -50.09
N GLY A 13 -27.44 54.87 -50.03
CA GLY A 13 -28.47 54.25 -50.86
C GLY A 13 -27.84 53.26 -51.85
N LEU A 14 -28.17 51.97 -51.74
CA LEU A 14 -28.50 51.07 -52.87
C LEU A 14 -29.01 49.71 -52.35
N LEU A 15 -30.18 49.34 -52.84
CA LEU A 15 -30.93 48.09 -52.60
C LEU A 15 -30.58 47.02 -53.66
N PHE A 16 -30.65 45.74 -53.28
CA PHE A 16 -31.58 44.69 -53.79
C PHE A 16 -31.11 43.31 -53.22
N THR A 17 -31.73 42.80 -52.14
CA THR A 17 -32.77 41.73 -52.02
C THR A 17 -32.29 40.27 -52.17
N TYR A 18 -32.25 39.50 -51.07
CA TYR A 18 -33.18 38.40 -50.62
C TYR A 18 -32.78 36.99 -51.18
N SER A 19 -32.82 35.84 -50.47
CA SER A 19 -33.52 35.41 -49.24
C SER A 19 -33.04 34.01 -48.73
N CYS A 20 -33.07 33.82 -47.39
CA CYS A 20 -33.39 32.67 -46.48
C CYS A 20 -32.92 31.21 -46.74
N ASP A 21 -32.68 30.32 -45.74
CA ASP A 21 -33.19 30.10 -44.35
C ASP A 21 -32.05 29.55 -43.42
N LYS A 22 -31.89 29.94 -42.13
CA LYS A 22 -32.49 29.40 -40.86
C LYS A 22 -32.21 27.90 -40.62
N ASP A 23 -31.63 27.43 -39.51
CA ASP A 23 -31.93 27.70 -38.09
C ASP A 23 -30.71 27.59 -37.14
N SER A 24 -30.92 28.12 -35.94
CA SER A 24 -30.02 28.20 -34.77
C SER A 24 -30.05 26.96 -33.87
N GLU A 25 -28.89 26.47 -33.43
CA GLU A 25 -28.75 25.75 -32.15
C GLU A 25 -27.40 26.09 -31.48
N ASN A 26 -27.42 26.16 -30.14
CA ASN A 26 -26.33 26.56 -29.25
C ASN A 26 -25.10 25.64 -29.37
N PRO A 27 -23.87 26.14 -29.16
CA PRO A 27 -22.74 25.24 -28.92
C PRO A 27 -22.90 24.61 -27.53
N VAL A 28 -23.10 23.31 -27.51
CA VAL A 28 -22.85 22.45 -26.36
C VAL A 28 -21.37 22.58 -26.05
N LEU A 29 -21.05 22.97 -24.80
CA LEU A 29 -19.72 22.76 -24.24
C LEU A 29 -19.54 21.23 -24.16
N GLU A 30 -18.76 20.67 -25.06
CA GLU A 30 -18.17 19.35 -24.84
C GLU A 30 -17.37 19.45 -23.55
N LYS A 31 -17.84 18.71 -22.55
CA LYS A 31 -17.11 18.44 -21.33
C LYS A 31 -16.02 17.48 -21.77
N ASP A 32 -14.79 17.98 -21.91
CA ASP A 32 -13.61 17.15 -22.04
C ASP A 32 -13.56 16.23 -20.81
N THR A 33 -14.06 15.01 -20.98
CA THR A 33 -13.71 13.89 -20.13
C THR A 33 -12.32 13.48 -20.57
N GLU A 34 -11.30 14.08 -19.94
CA GLU A 34 -9.99 13.45 -19.87
C GLU A 34 -10.19 12.09 -19.20
N GLN A 35 -10.07 11.03 -20.00
CA GLN A 35 -9.88 9.69 -19.47
C GLN A 35 -8.59 9.70 -18.65
N PRO A 36 -8.55 9.10 -17.45
CA PRO A 36 -7.29 8.81 -16.80
C PRO A 36 -6.51 7.86 -17.73
N SER A 37 -5.29 8.25 -18.03
CA SER A 37 -4.29 7.43 -18.71
C SER A 37 -4.08 6.13 -17.95
N ASP A 38 -4.02 5.02 -18.68
CA ASP A 38 -3.56 3.70 -18.23
C ASP A 38 -2.47 3.83 -17.16
N ILE A 39 -2.79 3.42 -15.93
CA ILE A 39 -1.79 3.23 -14.88
C ILE A 39 -0.95 2.04 -15.34
N PRO A 40 0.35 2.20 -15.62
CA PRO A 40 1.18 1.05 -15.92
C PRO A 40 1.25 0.19 -14.65
N ASP A 41 1.03 -1.11 -14.83
CA ASP A 41 1.42 -2.15 -13.89
C ASP A 41 2.83 -1.84 -13.35
N PRO A 42 2.99 -1.57 -12.04
CA PRO A 42 4.28 -1.25 -11.46
C PRO A 42 5.22 -2.47 -11.47
N ASP A 43 4.69 -3.68 -11.69
CA ASP A 43 5.45 -4.88 -11.95
C ASP A 43 5.55 -5.12 -13.44
N GLY A 44 6.24 -4.18 -14.11
CA GLY A 44 6.87 -4.50 -15.38
C GLY A 44 7.65 -5.81 -15.20
N GLN A 45 7.18 -6.87 -15.86
CA GLN A 45 7.99 -8.03 -16.15
C GLN A 45 9.23 -7.52 -16.86
N ASP A 46 10.30 -7.29 -16.10
CA ASP A 46 11.64 -7.22 -16.60
C ASP A 46 11.91 -8.60 -17.20
N ASP A 47 11.61 -8.74 -18.49
CA ASP A 47 12.05 -9.84 -19.33
C ASP A 47 13.56 -9.70 -19.53
N ASP A 48 14.31 -9.86 -18.44
CA ASP A 48 15.76 -9.96 -18.44
C ASP A 48 16.16 -11.43 -18.63
N SER A 49 15.57 -12.07 -19.64
CA SER A 49 15.96 -13.38 -20.14
C SER A 49 17.25 -13.29 -20.98
N SER A 50 18.29 -12.66 -20.42
CA SER A 50 19.67 -12.82 -20.90
C SER A 50 20.75 -12.47 -19.87
N GLY A 51 20.59 -12.89 -18.61
CA GLY A 51 21.66 -12.90 -17.62
C GLY A 51 22.51 -14.16 -17.71
N ASP A 52 23.57 -14.13 -18.52
CA ASP A 52 24.67 -15.10 -18.45
C ASP A 52 25.18 -15.17 -16.99
N GLY A 53 25.41 -16.37 -16.47
CA GLY A 53 25.78 -16.63 -15.07
C GLY A 53 27.16 -16.09 -14.70
N ASN A 54 27.30 -14.77 -14.67
CA ASN A 54 28.49 -14.07 -14.23
C ASN A 54 28.38 -13.82 -12.72
N ASP A 55 29.08 -14.70 -12.01
CA ASP A 55 29.58 -14.51 -10.66
C ASP A 55 29.86 -13.01 -10.36
N ALA A 56 29.15 -12.45 -9.39
CA ALA A 56 29.12 -11.02 -9.05
C ALA A 56 30.43 -10.50 -8.42
N SER A 57 31.59 -11.02 -8.81
CA SER A 57 32.85 -10.85 -8.09
C SER A 57 33.84 -9.82 -8.68
N ASP A 58 33.56 -9.21 -9.84
CA ASP A 58 34.57 -8.38 -10.53
C ASP A 58 34.26 -6.87 -10.66
N SER A 59 33.12 -6.38 -10.15
CA SER A 59 32.90 -4.93 -10.00
C SER A 59 33.38 -4.48 -8.61
N PRO A 60 34.46 -3.68 -8.51
CA PRO A 60 34.95 -3.25 -7.20
C PRO A 60 33.92 -2.35 -6.52
N VAL A 61 33.59 -2.64 -5.26
CA VAL A 61 32.75 -1.76 -4.43
C VAL A 61 33.37 -0.38 -4.34
N GLU A 62 32.66 0.63 -4.82
CA GLU A 62 33.07 2.03 -4.73
C GLU A 62 32.67 2.63 -3.39
N PHE A 63 33.63 3.23 -2.69
CA PHE A 63 33.40 3.93 -1.44
C PHE A 63 33.50 5.43 -1.66
N LEU A 64 32.37 6.14 -1.58
CA LEU A 64 32.34 7.60 -1.65
C LEU A 64 33.03 8.24 -0.42
N ASN A 65 32.74 7.74 0.78
CA ASN A 65 33.43 8.11 2.01
C ASN A 65 33.51 6.95 3.00
N ARG A 66 34.65 6.25 3.01
CA ARG A 66 34.87 5.08 3.87
C ARG A 66 34.74 5.36 5.37
N ALA A 67 35.02 6.58 5.82
CA ALA A 67 34.95 6.94 7.24
C ALA A 67 33.51 7.06 7.78
N LEU A 68 32.52 7.19 6.89
CA LEU A 68 31.10 7.26 7.23
C LEU A 68 30.36 5.95 7.02
N VAL A 69 31.06 4.89 6.61
CA VAL A 69 30.45 3.58 6.40
C VAL A 69 30.18 2.96 7.75
N ASP A 70 28.92 2.62 7.97
CA ASP A 70 28.51 1.84 9.14
C ASP A 70 29.02 0.38 9.06
N ASN A 71 29.27 -0.22 10.22
CA ASN A 71 29.89 -1.55 10.33
C ASN A 71 28.89 -2.72 10.29
N ASN A 72 27.59 -2.47 10.14
CA ASN A 72 26.59 -3.53 10.07
C ASN A 72 26.69 -4.31 8.75
N TYR A 73 26.31 -5.58 8.80
CA TYR A 73 26.13 -6.41 7.61
C TYR A 73 24.86 -6.01 6.85
N ILE A 74 24.74 -6.50 5.63
CA ILE A 74 23.55 -6.30 4.79
C ILE A 74 22.98 -7.69 4.52
N LEU A 75 21.75 -7.92 4.96
CA LEU A 75 20.95 -9.06 4.51
C LEU A 75 20.33 -8.67 3.16
N ILE A 76 20.48 -9.52 2.16
CA ILE A 76 19.89 -9.32 0.84
C ILE A 76 18.90 -10.44 0.59
N ASN A 77 17.63 -10.05 0.40
CA ASN A 77 16.54 -10.91 -0.03
C ASN A 77 16.40 -10.72 -1.55
N ASN A 78 17.07 -11.57 -2.34
CA ASN A 78 17.00 -11.50 -3.80
C ASN A 78 15.91 -12.45 -4.29
N ALA A 79 14.68 -11.95 -4.36
CA ALA A 79 13.53 -12.70 -4.82
C ALA A 79 13.70 -13.22 -6.25
N ALA A 80 14.18 -12.38 -7.19
CA ALA A 80 14.41 -12.77 -8.58
C ALA A 80 15.38 -13.96 -8.74
N SER A 81 16.34 -14.12 -7.82
CA SER A 81 17.28 -15.24 -7.81
C SER A 81 16.96 -16.31 -6.77
N ASN A 82 15.91 -16.16 -5.97
CA ASN A 82 15.55 -17.03 -4.83
C ASN A 82 16.71 -17.28 -3.86
N ARG A 83 17.39 -16.20 -3.45
CA ARG A 83 18.57 -16.27 -2.57
C ARG A 83 18.48 -15.29 -1.43
N VAL A 84 18.83 -15.76 -0.23
CA VAL A 84 19.03 -14.94 0.96
C VAL A 84 20.49 -15.05 1.35
N TYR A 85 21.19 -13.93 1.41
CA TYR A 85 22.61 -13.93 1.73
C TYR A 85 23.01 -12.69 2.51
N LEU A 86 24.00 -12.88 3.38
CA LEU A 86 24.60 -11.84 4.20
C LEU A 86 25.89 -11.39 3.54
N ILE A 87 26.03 -10.10 3.27
CA ILE A 87 27.26 -9.52 2.76
C ILE A 87 27.86 -8.52 3.75
N ASN A 88 29.18 -8.33 3.65
CA ASN A 88 29.83 -7.17 4.25
C ASN A 88 29.84 -5.96 3.31
N LYS A 89 30.31 -4.82 3.80
CA LYS A 89 30.40 -3.58 3.01
C LYS A 89 31.46 -3.64 1.90
N GLN A 90 32.24 -4.71 1.80
CA GLN A 90 33.18 -4.95 0.70
C GLN A 90 32.55 -5.77 -0.43
N GLY A 91 31.27 -6.15 -0.30
CA GLY A 91 30.56 -6.98 -1.28
C GLY A 91 30.89 -8.47 -1.15
N GLU A 92 31.60 -8.87 -0.10
CA GLU A 92 31.92 -10.27 0.13
C GLU A 92 30.72 -10.96 0.78
N THR A 93 30.24 -12.04 0.15
CA THR A 93 29.24 -12.92 0.76
C THR A 93 29.86 -13.67 1.94
N LEU A 94 29.33 -13.40 3.12
CA LEU A 94 29.74 -14.04 4.37
C LEU A 94 28.96 -15.32 4.62
N TYR A 95 27.68 -15.32 4.25
CA TYR A 95 26.77 -16.43 4.45
C TYR A 95 25.68 -16.42 3.39
N GLU A 96 25.20 -17.59 3.02
CA GLU A 96 24.05 -17.79 2.14
C GLU A 96 23.18 -18.88 2.74
N TRP A 97 21.90 -18.58 2.94
CA TRP A 97 20.93 -19.55 3.44
C TRP A 97 20.39 -20.38 2.28
N PRO A 98 20.41 -21.72 2.39
CA PRO A 98 19.73 -22.56 1.42
C PRO A 98 18.21 -22.48 1.63
N LEU A 99 17.49 -22.07 0.59
CA LEU A 99 16.03 -22.06 0.56
C LEU A 99 15.48 -23.30 -0.16
N ASN A 100 14.28 -23.70 0.24
CA ASN A 100 13.55 -24.85 -0.30
C ASN A 100 12.37 -24.44 -1.22
N SER A 101 12.05 -23.14 -1.27
CA SER A 101 10.98 -22.49 -2.01
C SER A 101 11.47 -21.12 -2.49
N ASN A 102 10.78 -20.54 -3.46
CA ASN A 102 11.03 -19.18 -3.90
C ASN A 102 10.67 -18.18 -2.78
N ILE A 103 11.28 -16.99 -2.80
CA ILE A 103 11.02 -15.96 -1.79
C ILE A 103 9.72 -15.23 -2.13
N GLY A 104 8.78 -15.18 -1.17
CA GLY A 104 7.54 -14.42 -1.26
C GLY A 104 7.73 -12.97 -0.78
N ASN A 105 8.73 -12.31 -1.35
CA ASN A 105 9.22 -10.95 -1.10
C ASN A 105 9.98 -10.63 0.21
N ASP A 106 9.71 -11.26 1.35
CA ASP A 106 10.48 -10.92 2.57
C ASP A 106 11.02 -12.10 3.39
N VAL A 107 12.19 -11.85 3.99
CA VAL A 107 12.90 -12.76 4.89
C VAL A 107 13.60 -11.96 5.98
N VAL A 108 13.28 -12.28 7.23
CA VAL A 108 13.82 -11.65 8.43
C VAL A 108 14.86 -12.56 9.09
N TRP A 109 16.04 -12.01 9.35
CA TRP A 109 17.05 -12.69 10.18
C TRP A 109 16.84 -12.39 11.67
N LEU A 110 16.61 -13.45 12.45
CA LEU A 110 16.24 -13.35 13.86
C LEU A 110 17.48 -13.41 14.80
N PRO A 111 17.39 -12.83 16.01
CA PRO A 111 18.48 -12.84 16.98
C PRO A 111 18.94 -14.23 17.45
N ASP A 112 18.11 -15.26 17.27
CA ASP A 112 18.41 -16.65 17.60
C ASP A 112 18.99 -17.45 16.41
N GLU A 113 19.47 -16.73 15.39
CA GLU A 113 20.10 -17.25 14.16
C GLU A 113 19.15 -17.98 13.19
N ARG A 114 17.84 -18.01 13.47
CA ARG A 114 16.84 -18.48 12.51
C ARG A 114 16.53 -17.43 11.45
N LEU A 115 16.01 -17.86 10.31
CA LEU A 115 15.25 -17.00 9.41
C LEU A 115 13.76 -17.20 9.68
N LEU A 116 12.99 -16.12 9.58
CA LEU A 116 11.56 -16.13 9.30
C LEU A 116 11.39 -15.71 7.85
N ALA A 117 10.83 -16.57 7.02
CA ALA A 117 10.71 -16.32 5.58
C ALA A 117 9.26 -16.37 5.14
N SER A 118 8.83 -15.35 4.38
CA SER A 118 7.72 -15.43 3.46
C SER A 118 8.21 -16.10 2.18
N LEU A 119 7.56 -17.18 1.77
CA LEU A 119 7.95 -18.03 0.66
C LEU A 119 6.74 -18.30 -0.22
N GLU A 120 7.01 -18.55 -1.50
CA GLU A 120 5.95 -18.98 -2.41
C GLU A 120 5.44 -20.38 -2.03
N ALA A 121 4.11 -20.53 -2.00
CA ALA A 121 3.45 -21.82 -1.99
C ALA A 121 3.85 -22.64 -3.23
N GLU A 122 3.74 -23.97 -3.16
CA GLU A 122 4.06 -24.82 -4.32
C GLU A 122 3.10 -24.58 -5.50
N THR A 123 1.88 -24.11 -5.21
CA THR A 123 0.86 -23.80 -6.21
C THR A 123 0.06 -22.60 -5.69
N PRO A 124 0.60 -21.38 -5.83
CA PRO A 124 -0.11 -20.17 -5.41
C PRO A 124 -1.41 -20.04 -6.20
N LYS A 125 -2.43 -19.50 -5.53
CA LYS A 125 -3.80 -19.41 -6.02
C LYS A 125 -4.18 -17.99 -6.37
N ILE A 126 -3.59 -17.02 -5.67
CA ILE A 126 -3.64 -15.60 -5.98
C ILE A 126 -2.21 -15.20 -6.38
N THR A 127 -2.05 -14.69 -7.60
CA THR A 127 -0.73 -14.52 -8.25
C THR A 127 -0.51 -13.08 -8.70
N PHE A 128 -0.56 -12.14 -7.75
CA PHE A 128 -0.13 -10.77 -7.96
C PHE A 128 1.37 -10.61 -7.66
N GLY A 129 1.89 -9.41 -7.91
CA GLY A 129 3.19 -8.98 -7.42
C GLY A 129 3.36 -9.28 -5.94
N GLY A 130 4.46 -9.96 -5.57
CA GLY A 130 4.76 -10.29 -4.17
C GLY A 130 3.97 -11.45 -3.56
N GLN A 131 3.45 -12.34 -4.39
CA GLN A 131 2.85 -13.60 -3.96
C GLN A 131 3.72 -14.37 -2.95
N GLY A 132 3.08 -14.92 -1.93
CA GLY A 132 3.68 -15.82 -0.96
C GLY A 132 2.89 -17.12 -0.90
N GLY A 133 2.22 -17.33 0.23
CA GLY A 133 1.41 -18.53 0.47
C GLY A 133 2.00 -19.48 1.49
N LYS A 134 3.22 -19.21 1.97
CA LYS A 134 3.92 -20.05 2.94
C LYS A 134 4.83 -19.22 3.83
N LEU A 135 4.74 -19.44 5.14
CA LEU A 135 5.66 -18.89 6.13
C LEU A 135 6.53 -20.00 6.71
N GLN A 136 7.82 -19.76 6.91
CA GLN A 136 8.72 -20.73 7.53
C GLN A 136 9.67 -20.12 8.53
N PHE A 137 9.92 -20.86 9.62
CA PHE A 137 11.18 -20.73 10.33
C PHE A 137 12.18 -21.72 9.76
N THR A 138 13.36 -21.26 9.38
CA THR A 138 14.47 -22.12 8.97
C THR A 138 15.69 -21.87 9.83
N ASP A 139 16.46 -22.92 10.11
CA ASP A 139 17.80 -22.73 10.65
C ASP A 139 18.80 -22.33 9.55
N LYS A 140 20.02 -22.00 9.96
CA LYS A 140 21.09 -21.62 9.05
C LYS A 140 21.37 -22.69 7.97
N ASP A 141 21.20 -23.97 8.28
CA ASP A 141 21.50 -25.08 7.37
C ASP A 141 20.33 -25.37 6.40
N GLY A 142 19.24 -24.60 6.48
CA GLY A 142 18.03 -24.74 5.67
C GLY A 142 17.06 -25.78 6.17
N ASN A 143 17.23 -26.28 7.40
CA ASN A 143 16.24 -27.19 7.98
C ASN A 143 15.01 -26.38 8.38
N VAL A 144 13.84 -26.85 7.95
CA VAL A 144 12.55 -26.25 8.32
C VAL A 144 12.24 -26.61 9.78
N LEU A 145 12.08 -25.57 10.60
CA LEU A 145 11.73 -25.68 12.02
C LEU A 145 10.23 -25.50 12.24
N TRP A 146 9.58 -24.72 11.38
CA TRP A 146 8.15 -24.45 11.37
C TRP A 146 7.71 -24.12 9.95
N ASN A 147 6.48 -24.49 9.59
CA ASN A 147 5.88 -24.23 8.30
C ASN A 147 4.39 -23.96 8.49
N PHE A 148 3.90 -22.90 7.86
CA PHE A 148 2.49 -22.55 7.80
C PHE A 148 2.14 -22.22 6.36
N ASP A 149 1.28 -23.03 5.75
CA ASP A 149 0.77 -22.81 4.40
C ASP A 149 -0.58 -22.08 4.49
N TYR A 150 -0.70 -20.97 3.78
CA TYR A 150 -1.91 -20.17 3.71
C TYR A 150 -2.10 -19.67 2.28
N SER A 151 -2.57 -20.61 1.45
CA SER A 151 -2.71 -20.47 0.00
C SER A 151 -3.97 -21.19 -0.45
N SER A 152 -4.95 -20.43 -0.92
CA SER A 152 -6.25 -20.92 -1.38
C SER A 152 -6.85 -19.98 -2.41
N GLU A 153 -7.88 -20.43 -3.13
CA GLU A 153 -8.59 -19.57 -4.11
C GLU A 153 -9.24 -18.34 -3.45
N GLU A 154 -9.43 -18.36 -2.13
CA GLU A 154 -10.08 -17.29 -1.37
C GLU A 154 -9.09 -16.41 -0.60
N ALA A 155 -7.87 -16.88 -0.34
CA ALA A 155 -6.87 -16.13 0.43
C ALA A 155 -5.44 -16.63 0.22
N GLU A 156 -4.48 -15.70 0.27
CA GLU A 156 -3.06 -15.96 0.05
C GLU A 156 -2.21 -15.00 0.91
N THR A 157 -1.24 -15.52 1.66
CA THR A 157 -0.24 -14.66 2.32
C THR A 157 0.70 -14.03 1.29
N HIS A 158 1.15 -12.80 1.50
CA HIS A 158 2.01 -12.08 0.56
C HIS A 158 2.96 -11.12 1.25
N HIS A 159 3.99 -10.72 0.50
CA HIS A 159 4.91 -9.63 0.83
C HIS A 159 5.73 -9.77 2.11
N ASP A 160 5.13 -9.54 3.27
CA ASP A 160 5.84 -9.22 4.50
C ASP A 160 5.40 -10.09 5.68
N VAL A 161 6.33 -10.29 6.61
CA VAL A 161 6.15 -11.14 7.78
C VAL A 161 6.99 -10.63 8.95
N GLU A 162 6.40 -10.56 10.14
CA GLU A 162 7.10 -10.09 11.34
C GLU A 162 6.89 -11.03 12.53
N LEU A 163 7.95 -11.20 13.34
CA LEU A 163 7.89 -11.91 14.60
C LEU A 163 7.55 -10.96 15.75
N LEU A 164 6.43 -11.22 16.43
CA LEU A 164 6.01 -10.46 17.60
C LEU A 164 6.79 -10.86 18.87
N PRO A 165 6.86 -9.97 19.88
CA PRO A 165 7.54 -10.27 21.16
C PRO A 165 6.99 -11.47 21.93
N ASN A 166 5.73 -11.84 21.69
CA ASN A 166 5.07 -13.02 22.28
C ASN A 166 5.45 -14.34 21.56
N GLY A 167 6.18 -14.28 20.44
CA GLY A 167 6.58 -15.42 19.63
C GLY A 167 5.61 -15.76 18.49
N ASN A 168 4.49 -15.05 18.38
CA ASN A 168 3.57 -15.17 17.26
C ASN A 168 4.09 -14.44 16.03
N VAL A 169 3.52 -14.75 14.86
CA VAL A 169 3.92 -14.19 13.58
C VAL A 169 2.75 -13.44 12.97
N ILE A 170 2.95 -12.18 12.57
CA ILE A 170 1.98 -11.44 11.77
C ILE A 170 2.41 -11.38 10.31
N THR A 171 1.43 -11.36 9.41
CA THR A 171 1.67 -11.29 7.95
C THR A 171 0.48 -10.66 7.23
N LEU A 172 0.71 -10.19 6.01
CA LEU A 172 -0.32 -9.68 5.11
C LEU A 172 -1.00 -10.83 4.35
N VAL A 173 -2.28 -10.63 4.04
CA VAL A 173 -3.13 -11.58 3.32
C VAL A 173 -3.98 -10.84 2.31
N TRP A 174 -3.96 -11.31 1.06
CA TRP A 174 -5.00 -10.98 0.09
C TRP A 174 -6.22 -11.84 0.37
N GLU A 175 -7.39 -11.23 0.41
CA GLU A 175 -8.65 -11.94 0.54
C GLU A 175 -9.54 -11.72 -0.66
N LYS A 176 -9.92 -12.80 -1.35
CA LYS A 176 -10.82 -12.70 -2.48
C LYS A 176 -12.23 -12.30 -2.02
N ARG A 177 -12.84 -11.37 -2.76
CA ARG A 177 -14.26 -11.05 -2.69
C ARG A 177 -14.83 -11.14 -4.09
N ALA A 178 -15.78 -12.06 -4.26
CA ALA A 178 -16.42 -12.28 -5.54
C ALA A 178 -17.14 -11.01 -6.02
N THR A 179 -17.24 -10.87 -7.34
CA THR A 179 -17.81 -9.69 -8.02
C THR A 179 -19.16 -9.26 -7.44
N ASP A 180 -20.08 -10.18 -7.19
CA ASP A 180 -21.41 -9.86 -6.66
C ASP A 180 -21.38 -9.36 -5.21
N VAL A 181 -20.44 -9.87 -4.41
CA VAL A 181 -20.17 -9.39 -3.05
C VAL A 181 -19.56 -8.00 -3.10
N ALA A 182 -18.60 -7.76 -4.00
CA ALA A 182 -17.96 -6.46 -4.18
C ALA A 182 -18.93 -5.39 -4.68
N GLU A 183 -19.76 -5.70 -5.68
CA GLU A 183 -20.81 -4.81 -6.17
C GLU A 183 -21.88 -4.51 -5.10
N ASN A 184 -22.13 -5.44 -4.17
CA ASN A 184 -23.06 -5.18 -3.05
C ASN A 184 -22.43 -4.27 -1.99
N ALA A 185 -21.13 -4.42 -1.74
CA ALA A 185 -20.32 -3.53 -0.90
C ALA A 185 -20.11 -2.12 -1.51
N GLY A 186 -20.52 -1.94 -2.77
CA GLY A 186 -20.49 -0.66 -3.50
C GLY A 186 -19.25 -0.46 -4.37
N SER A 187 -18.53 -1.54 -4.72
CA SER A 187 -17.46 -1.48 -5.72
C SER A 187 -18.00 -1.12 -7.11
N ASP A 188 -17.31 -0.25 -7.84
CA ASP A 188 -17.67 0.14 -9.21
C ASP A 188 -16.87 -0.59 -10.30
N LEU A 189 -16.03 -1.56 -9.93
CA LEU A 189 -15.14 -2.26 -10.86
C LEU A 189 -15.81 -3.39 -11.66
N GLY A 190 -16.87 -4.01 -11.10
CA GLY A 190 -17.58 -5.11 -11.76
C GLY A 190 -16.75 -6.38 -11.98
N ILE A 191 -15.77 -6.62 -11.10
CA ILE A 191 -14.87 -7.79 -11.07
C ILE A 191 -14.68 -8.29 -9.63
N ASP A 192 -14.00 -9.42 -9.48
CA ASP A 192 -13.53 -9.86 -8.16
C ASP A 192 -12.48 -8.85 -7.64
N VAL A 193 -12.50 -8.58 -6.34
CA VAL A 193 -11.54 -7.68 -5.68
C VAL A 193 -10.80 -8.42 -4.58
N TYR A 194 -9.61 -7.92 -4.25
CA TYR A 194 -8.68 -8.53 -3.31
C TYR A 194 -8.24 -7.50 -2.26
N PRO A 195 -9.11 -7.17 -1.28
CA PRO A 195 -8.72 -6.39 -0.11
C PRO A 195 -7.65 -7.07 0.74
N GLU A 196 -7.06 -6.28 1.62
CA GLU A 196 -6.03 -6.68 2.57
C GLU A 196 -6.62 -7.19 3.89
N ALA A 197 -5.92 -8.14 4.48
CA ALA A 197 -6.10 -8.57 5.86
C ALA A 197 -4.73 -8.76 6.54
N VAL A 198 -4.75 -8.76 7.87
CA VAL A 198 -3.60 -9.11 8.71
C VAL A 198 -4.01 -10.27 9.60
N ILE A 199 -3.20 -11.33 9.65
CA ILE A 199 -3.40 -12.45 10.56
C ILE A 199 -2.22 -12.57 11.53
N GLU A 200 -2.50 -12.91 12.78
CA GLU A 200 -1.50 -13.32 13.78
C GLU A 200 -1.58 -14.84 13.97
N VAL A 201 -0.50 -15.54 13.68
CA VAL A 201 -0.40 -17.00 13.77
C VAL A 201 0.45 -17.39 14.96
N ASN A 202 -0.01 -18.34 15.76
CA ASN A 202 0.78 -18.98 16.79
C ASN A 202 1.59 -20.16 16.20
N PRO A 203 2.94 -20.09 16.13
CA PRO A 203 3.74 -21.14 15.52
C PRO A 203 3.77 -22.47 16.29
N GLU A 204 3.39 -22.48 17.58
CA GLU A 204 3.30 -23.71 18.37
C GLU A 204 2.05 -24.52 18.04
N THR A 205 0.94 -23.87 17.66
CA THR A 205 -0.35 -24.51 17.40
C THR A 205 -0.80 -24.47 15.94
N ASN A 206 -0.20 -23.60 15.11
CA ASN A 206 -0.66 -23.21 13.78
C ASN A 206 -2.08 -22.61 13.75
N GLU A 207 -2.54 -22.08 14.88
CA GLU A 207 -3.83 -21.38 14.95
C GLU A 207 -3.64 -19.90 14.64
N ILE A 208 -4.56 -19.34 13.87
CA ILE A 208 -4.74 -17.89 13.76
C ILE A 208 -5.41 -17.44 15.05
N VAL A 209 -4.73 -16.60 15.82
CA VAL A 209 -5.15 -16.16 17.16
C VAL A 209 -5.70 -14.74 17.19
N TRP A 210 -5.42 -13.96 16.15
CA TRP A 210 -5.96 -12.64 15.91
C TRP A 210 -6.02 -12.38 14.40
N GLU A 211 -6.99 -11.58 13.96
CA GLU A 211 -7.15 -11.19 12.56
C GLU A 211 -7.83 -9.83 12.45
N TRP A 212 -7.48 -9.09 11.39
CA TRP A 212 -8.09 -7.83 10.99
C TRP A 212 -8.30 -7.83 9.48
N HIS A 213 -9.43 -7.31 9.02
CA HIS A 213 -9.83 -7.33 7.62
C HIS A 213 -10.19 -5.91 7.17
N ALA A 214 -9.51 -5.38 6.15
CA ALA A 214 -9.86 -4.07 5.58
C ALA A 214 -11.32 -4.04 5.08
N TRP A 215 -11.85 -5.20 4.70
CA TRP A 215 -13.23 -5.39 4.25
C TRP A 215 -14.30 -4.96 5.27
N ASP A 216 -13.99 -5.00 6.57
CA ASP A 216 -14.93 -4.63 7.64
C ASP A 216 -14.97 -3.10 7.86
N HIS A 217 -14.04 -2.35 7.27
CA HIS A 217 -13.85 -0.90 7.52
C HIS A 217 -13.99 -0.07 6.24
N LEU A 218 -14.87 -0.49 5.34
CA LEU A 218 -15.06 0.15 4.04
C LEU A 218 -16.05 1.33 4.08
N ILE A 219 -15.83 2.28 3.18
CA ILE A 219 -16.77 3.34 2.82
C ILE A 219 -16.73 3.55 1.30
N GLN A 220 -17.82 4.02 0.72
CA GLN A 220 -17.89 4.47 -0.67
C GLN A 220 -18.95 5.55 -0.82
N ASP A 221 -18.83 6.41 -1.84
CA ASP A 221 -19.82 7.46 -2.14
C ASP A 221 -20.31 7.45 -3.59
N HIS A 222 -20.13 6.31 -4.26
CA HIS A 222 -20.49 6.05 -5.65
C HIS A 222 -21.98 5.72 -5.83
N ASP A 223 -22.51 4.75 -5.07
CA ASP A 223 -23.89 4.24 -5.20
C ASP A 223 -24.61 4.23 -3.85
N ASP A 224 -25.62 5.12 -3.71
CA ASP A 224 -26.41 5.31 -2.50
C ASP A 224 -27.41 4.17 -2.21
N THR A 225 -27.50 3.20 -3.10
CA THR A 225 -28.33 2.01 -2.97
C THR A 225 -27.57 0.78 -2.45
N LYS A 226 -26.24 0.89 -2.31
CA LYS A 226 -25.33 -0.18 -1.89
C LYS A 226 -24.91 -0.05 -0.43
N GLU A 227 -24.26 -1.09 0.09
CA GLU A 227 -23.62 -1.04 1.41
C GLU A 227 -22.49 -0.01 1.42
N ASN A 228 -22.00 0.31 2.61
CA ASN A 228 -20.88 1.22 2.84
C ASN A 228 -21.07 2.64 2.28
N TYR A 229 -22.28 3.01 1.85
CA TYR A 229 -22.54 4.35 1.34
C TYR A 229 -22.42 5.40 2.46
N GLY A 230 -21.55 6.38 2.26
CA GLY A 230 -21.33 7.48 3.18
C GLY A 230 -20.53 8.60 2.53
N ASN A 231 -20.17 9.62 3.31
CA ASN A 231 -19.27 10.67 2.83
C ASN A 231 -17.83 10.30 3.22
N VAL A 232 -17.02 9.89 2.24
CA VAL A 232 -15.62 9.47 2.44
C VAL A 232 -14.82 10.52 3.22
N GLY A 233 -14.99 11.81 2.89
CA GLY A 233 -14.25 12.90 3.55
C GLY A 233 -14.64 13.17 5.01
N GLU A 234 -15.81 12.70 5.45
CA GLU A 234 -16.27 12.83 6.83
C GLU A 234 -15.85 11.64 7.72
N HIS A 235 -15.32 10.57 7.12
CA HIS A 235 -14.97 9.31 7.78
C HIS A 235 -13.53 8.89 7.45
N PRO A 236 -12.51 9.66 7.86
CA PRO A 236 -11.11 9.33 7.58
C PRO A 236 -10.68 7.98 8.19
N GLU A 237 -11.39 7.50 9.21
CA GLU A 237 -11.19 6.20 9.85
C GLU A 237 -11.61 4.99 9.00
N LEU A 238 -12.34 5.21 7.90
CA LEU A 238 -12.79 4.18 6.97
C LEU A 238 -12.04 4.26 5.62
N ILE A 239 -12.09 3.18 4.85
CA ILE A 239 -11.31 2.95 3.64
C ILE A 239 -12.19 3.12 2.40
N ASP A 240 -11.86 4.06 1.51
CA ASP A 240 -12.62 4.28 0.26
C ASP A 240 -12.43 3.11 -0.71
N LEU A 241 -13.39 2.19 -0.76
CA LEU A 241 -13.34 0.97 -1.58
C LEU A 241 -13.00 1.24 -3.05
N ASN A 242 -13.38 2.41 -3.57
CA ASN A 242 -13.23 2.76 -4.98
C ASN A 242 -12.07 3.75 -5.23
N PHE A 243 -11.14 3.90 -4.29
CA PHE A 243 -10.03 4.84 -4.48
C PHE A 243 -9.13 4.46 -5.67
N VAL A 244 -8.85 3.16 -5.85
CA VAL A 244 -7.94 2.64 -6.88
C VAL A 244 -8.72 1.80 -7.90
N PRO A 245 -8.75 2.19 -9.18
CA PRO A 245 -9.47 1.45 -10.22
C PRO A 245 -8.61 0.36 -10.86
N GLN A 246 -8.21 -0.65 -10.08
CA GLN A 246 -7.31 -1.69 -10.54
C GLN A 246 -8.05 -2.79 -11.35
N GLU A 247 -7.60 -3.07 -12.58
CA GLU A 247 -8.30 -3.98 -13.51
C GLU A 247 -8.19 -5.48 -13.14
N ASP A 248 -7.20 -5.86 -12.33
CA ASP A 248 -6.99 -7.23 -11.86
C ASP A 248 -7.61 -7.51 -10.48
N GLY A 249 -8.17 -6.48 -9.84
CA GLY A 249 -8.83 -6.54 -8.54
C GLY A 249 -7.91 -6.34 -7.33
N ASP A 250 -6.60 -6.20 -7.49
CA ASP A 250 -5.67 -5.87 -6.40
C ASP A 250 -5.81 -4.38 -6.03
N ILE A 251 -6.85 -4.06 -5.27
CA ILE A 251 -7.28 -2.68 -5.05
C ILE A 251 -6.41 -1.93 -4.04
N MET A 252 -5.55 -2.60 -3.28
CA MET A 252 -4.82 -2.02 -2.13
C MET A 252 -3.31 -2.21 -2.24
N HIS A 253 -2.87 -3.42 -2.62
CA HIS A 253 -1.47 -3.81 -2.73
C HIS A 253 -0.64 -3.43 -1.49
N ALA A 254 -1.06 -3.88 -0.31
CA ALA A 254 -0.21 -3.74 0.87
C ALA A 254 1.06 -4.56 0.70
N ASN A 255 2.18 -3.95 1.07
CA ASN A 255 3.49 -4.49 0.73
C ASN A 255 4.46 -4.57 1.91
N ALA A 256 4.04 -4.08 3.08
CA ALA A 256 4.80 -4.17 4.29
C ALA A 256 3.94 -3.91 5.53
N LEU A 257 4.37 -4.46 6.66
CA LEU A 257 3.84 -4.14 7.98
C LEU A 257 4.97 -3.94 9.00
N THR A 258 4.68 -3.19 10.06
CA THR A 258 5.53 -3.22 11.25
C THR A 258 4.72 -3.10 12.53
N TYR A 259 5.14 -3.82 13.57
CA TYR A 259 4.52 -3.79 14.88
C TYR A 259 5.23 -2.82 15.85
N ASP A 260 4.45 -1.92 16.44
CA ASP A 260 4.91 -1.05 17.52
C ASP A 260 4.50 -1.62 18.88
N ALA A 261 5.42 -2.35 19.50
CA ALA A 261 5.22 -2.93 20.83
C ALA A 261 5.02 -1.90 21.96
N VAL A 262 5.33 -0.61 21.74
CA VAL A 262 5.12 0.43 22.76
C VAL A 262 3.66 0.84 22.82
N ASN A 263 3.02 0.98 21.66
CA ASN A 263 1.63 1.42 21.55
C ASN A 263 0.63 0.29 21.27
N ASP A 264 1.13 -0.92 20.98
CA ASP A 264 0.36 -2.10 20.59
C ASP A 264 -0.49 -1.84 19.33
N VAL A 265 0.19 -1.39 18.28
CA VAL A 265 -0.41 -1.04 16.98
C VAL A 265 0.40 -1.63 15.84
N ILE A 266 -0.24 -1.83 14.70
CA ILE A 266 0.40 -2.26 13.46
C ILE A 266 0.31 -1.12 12.46
N TYR A 267 1.45 -0.78 11.85
CA TYR A 267 1.53 0.10 10.70
C TYR A 267 1.56 -0.75 9.43
N ILE A 268 0.71 -0.44 8.46
CA ILE A 268 0.59 -1.17 7.19
C ILE A 268 0.89 -0.20 6.06
N SER A 269 1.86 -0.52 5.22
CA SER A 269 2.15 0.24 4.00
C SER A 269 1.25 -0.25 2.87
N VAL A 270 0.33 0.60 2.42
CA VAL A 270 -0.66 0.31 1.39
C VAL A 270 -0.27 1.02 0.10
N ASN A 271 0.41 0.29 -0.79
CA ASN A 271 1.18 0.86 -1.89
C ASN A 271 0.31 1.66 -2.87
N PHE A 272 -0.86 1.12 -3.24
CA PHE A 272 -1.75 1.78 -4.21
C PHE A 272 -2.53 2.94 -3.60
N TYR A 273 -2.74 2.93 -2.28
CA TYR A 273 -3.28 4.09 -1.57
C TYR A 273 -2.24 5.19 -1.37
N HIS A 274 -0.97 4.82 -1.43
CA HIS A 274 0.17 5.68 -1.12
C HIS A 274 0.13 6.17 0.34
N GLU A 275 -0.30 5.28 1.22
CA GLU A 275 -0.50 5.56 2.63
C GLU A 275 0.22 4.56 3.51
N VAL A 276 0.41 4.97 4.76
CA VAL A 276 0.56 4.05 5.88
C VAL A 276 -0.72 4.12 6.70
N TRP A 277 -1.33 2.97 6.93
CA TRP A 277 -2.48 2.81 7.83
C TRP A 277 -2.01 2.33 9.19
N VAL A 278 -2.69 2.74 10.25
CA VAL A 278 -2.39 2.30 11.61
C VAL A 278 -3.64 1.69 12.21
N ILE A 279 -3.52 0.46 12.72
CA ILE A 279 -4.62 -0.31 13.33
C ILE A 279 -4.29 -0.74 14.76
N ASP A 280 -5.32 -0.87 15.59
CA ASP A 280 -5.22 -1.25 17.00
C ASP A 280 -5.10 -2.77 17.18
N HIS A 281 -3.90 -3.24 17.49
CA HIS A 281 -3.63 -4.66 17.72
C HIS A 281 -4.08 -5.15 19.10
N SER A 282 -4.38 -4.23 20.04
CA SER A 282 -4.85 -4.61 21.38
C SER A 282 -6.29 -5.16 21.40
N THR A 283 -6.97 -5.13 20.26
CA THR A 283 -8.31 -5.68 20.04
C THR A 283 -8.33 -7.21 20.12
N THR A 284 -9.48 -7.78 20.46
CA THR A 284 -9.79 -9.16 20.04
C THR A 284 -10.23 -9.18 18.57
N SER A 285 -10.20 -10.33 17.88
CA SER A 285 -10.71 -10.41 16.48
C SER A 285 -12.16 -9.91 16.34
N GLU A 286 -13.01 -10.13 17.35
CA GLU A 286 -14.40 -9.64 17.33
C GLU A 286 -14.46 -8.10 17.44
N GLU A 287 -13.57 -7.49 18.21
CA GLU A 287 -13.46 -6.02 18.27
C GLU A 287 -12.80 -5.46 17.01
N ALA A 288 -11.80 -6.15 16.46
CA ALA A 288 -11.13 -5.80 15.21
C ALA A 288 -12.11 -5.77 14.04
N ALA A 289 -13.05 -6.73 13.94
CA ALA A 289 -14.10 -6.71 12.92
C ALA A 289 -15.19 -5.62 13.13
N GLY A 290 -15.08 -4.82 14.19
CA GLY A 290 -16.06 -3.78 14.54
C GLY A 290 -15.46 -2.38 14.68
N HIS A 291 -16.30 -1.42 15.07
CA HIS A 291 -15.93 0.00 15.18
C HIS A 291 -15.71 0.46 16.64
N THR A 292 -15.65 -0.48 17.59
CA THR A 292 -15.49 -0.21 19.03
C THR A 292 -14.72 -1.33 19.70
N GLY A 293 -13.93 -0.98 20.72
CA GLY A 293 -13.04 -1.92 21.41
C GLY A 293 -11.58 -1.51 21.28
N GLY A 294 -10.70 -2.31 21.90
CA GLY A 294 -9.27 -2.01 21.96
C GLY A 294 -8.92 -0.79 22.82
N ASN A 295 -7.63 -0.47 22.87
CA ASN A 295 -7.06 0.64 23.64
C ASN A 295 -7.50 2.02 23.12
N PHE A 296 -7.84 2.11 21.82
CA PHE A 296 -8.27 3.36 21.20
C PHE A 296 -9.79 3.51 21.14
N ASN A 297 -10.56 2.49 21.55
CA ASN A 297 -12.03 2.45 21.47
C ASN A 297 -12.53 2.71 20.04
N LYS A 298 -11.84 2.10 19.07
CA LYS A 298 -12.10 2.21 17.63
C LYS A 298 -12.32 0.85 16.96
N GLY A 299 -12.18 -0.25 17.70
CA GLY A 299 -12.20 -1.58 17.09
C GLY A 299 -11.09 -1.67 16.04
N GLY A 300 -11.38 -2.17 14.85
CA GLY A 300 -10.44 -2.20 13.73
C GLY A 300 -10.46 -0.99 12.80
N ASP A 301 -11.26 0.04 13.08
CA ASP A 301 -11.18 1.27 12.27
C ASP A 301 -9.77 1.86 12.33
N LEU A 302 -9.36 2.54 11.25
CA LEU A 302 -8.05 3.17 11.21
C LEU A 302 -7.94 4.20 12.33
N ILE A 303 -7.02 3.97 13.26
CA ILE A 303 -6.76 4.92 14.36
C ILE A 303 -5.92 6.10 13.89
N TYR A 304 -5.16 5.90 12.81
CA TYR A 304 -4.38 6.91 12.11
C TYR A 304 -4.08 6.45 10.68
N ARG A 305 -3.84 7.41 9.79
CA ARG A 305 -3.35 7.19 8.43
C ARG A 305 -2.61 8.43 7.96
N PHE A 306 -1.63 8.26 7.10
CA PHE A 306 -0.85 9.37 6.54
C PHE A 306 -0.20 8.97 5.21
N GLY A 307 0.22 9.95 4.42
CA GLY A 307 0.92 9.78 3.16
C GLY A 307 0.17 10.33 1.97
N ASN A 308 -1.15 10.16 1.92
CA ASN A 308 -1.99 10.63 0.83
C ASN A 308 -3.40 11.05 1.31
N PRO A 309 -3.57 12.33 1.72
CA PRO A 309 -4.87 12.87 2.11
C PRO A 309 -5.98 12.72 1.06
N GLU A 310 -5.62 12.65 -0.22
CA GLU A 310 -6.56 12.53 -1.33
C GLU A 310 -7.28 11.17 -1.32
N ALA A 311 -6.68 10.13 -0.73
CA ALA A 311 -7.24 8.78 -0.63
C ALA A 311 -8.53 8.68 0.22
N TYR A 312 -8.78 9.69 1.04
CA TYR A 312 -10.01 9.83 1.80
C TYR A 312 -10.61 11.23 1.65
N ARG A 313 -10.36 11.87 0.49
CA ARG A 313 -10.94 13.16 0.09
C ARG A 313 -10.70 14.30 1.08
N ASN A 314 -9.64 14.19 1.88
CA ASN A 314 -9.28 15.24 2.81
C ASN A 314 -8.57 16.35 2.06
N THR A 315 -9.10 17.56 2.21
CA THR A 315 -8.58 18.76 1.52
C THR A 315 -7.45 19.45 2.28
N ALA A 316 -7.14 18.97 3.49
CA ALA A 316 -6.04 19.44 4.32
C ALA A 316 -4.89 18.42 4.34
N GLY A 317 -3.67 18.92 4.44
CA GLY A 317 -2.44 18.11 4.37
C GLY A 317 -1.79 18.13 2.99
N THR A 318 -0.60 17.51 2.90
CA THR A 318 0.18 17.40 1.67
C THR A 318 0.43 15.93 1.39
N ARG A 319 0.14 15.48 0.16
CA ARG A 319 0.54 14.13 -0.27
C ARG A 319 2.06 13.99 -0.24
N LEU A 320 2.53 13.00 0.50
CA LEU A 320 3.94 12.67 0.69
C LEU A 320 4.39 11.55 -0.26
N PHE A 321 3.56 10.53 -0.44
CA PHE A 321 3.99 9.29 -1.08
C PHE A 321 3.38 9.08 -2.47
N TYR A 322 4.17 8.37 -3.26
CA TYR A 322 3.83 7.78 -4.55
C TYR A 322 4.42 6.37 -4.54
N ASN A 323 3.57 5.39 -4.22
CA ASN A 323 3.88 3.97 -4.02
C ASN A 323 4.96 3.79 -2.94
N ASN A 324 4.55 3.83 -1.66
CA ASN A 324 5.45 3.66 -0.52
C ASN A 324 5.77 2.20 -0.23
N HIS A 325 6.89 1.97 0.45
CA HIS A 325 7.35 0.69 0.95
C HIS A 325 7.91 0.83 2.36
N TYR A 326 7.60 -0.19 3.16
CA TYR A 326 8.21 -0.52 4.46
C TYR A 326 8.26 0.63 5.48
N PRO A 327 7.26 0.72 6.39
CA PRO A 327 7.24 1.70 7.46
C PRO A 327 8.26 1.31 8.55
N ASN A 328 9.52 1.73 8.42
CA ASN A 328 10.59 1.30 9.31
C ASN A 328 10.65 2.14 10.60
N LEU A 329 10.14 1.58 11.71
CA LEU A 329 10.18 2.23 13.02
C LEU A 329 11.61 2.29 13.58
N LEU A 330 12.03 3.49 13.96
CA LEU A 330 13.35 3.71 14.54
C LEU A 330 13.36 3.46 16.05
N GLN A 331 14.51 3.01 16.54
CA GLN A 331 14.72 2.60 17.92
C GLN A 331 15.76 3.48 18.63
N GLY A 332 15.87 3.34 19.96
CA GLY A 332 16.88 4.03 20.76
C GLY A 332 16.62 5.53 20.86
N ASP A 333 17.64 6.36 20.55
CA ASP A 333 17.54 7.82 20.63
C ASP A 333 16.56 8.40 19.58
N ASP A 334 16.22 7.62 18.55
CA ASP A 334 15.30 7.98 17.47
C ASP A 334 13.88 7.41 17.65
N LEU A 335 13.56 6.89 18.84
CA LEU A 335 12.21 6.39 19.15
C LEU A 335 11.12 7.42 18.83
N GLY A 336 10.04 6.96 18.18
CA GLY A 336 8.96 7.82 17.70
C GLY A 336 9.22 8.45 16.33
N LYS A 337 10.26 7.99 15.63
CA LYS A 337 10.48 8.30 14.22
C LYS A 337 10.31 7.07 13.34
N MET A 338 10.09 7.32 12.05
CA MET A 338 9.98 6.29 11.02
C MET A 338 10.80 6.69 9.80
N LEU A 339 11.47 5.72 9.17
CA LEU A 339 11.94 5.85 7.79
C LEU A 339 10.97 5.16 6.85
N ILE A 340 10.69 5.77 5.71
CA ILE A 340 9.86 5.14 4.67
C ILE A 340 10.38 5.49 3.28
N TYR A 341 10.38 4.50 2.40
CA TYR A 341 10.78 4.67 1.00
C TYR A 341 9.54 4.93 0.15
N SER A 342 9.57 5.96 -0.69
CA SER A 342 8.55 6.19 -1.73
C SER A 342 9.20 6.06 -3.10
N ASN A 343 8.64 5.18 -3.93
CA ASN A 343 9.17 4.89 -5.26
C ASN A 343 9.17 6.12 -6.15
N GLY A 344 8.19 7.01 -5.95
CA GLY A 344 8.02 8.19 -6.79
C GLY A 344 7.35 7.81 -8.11
N ASN A 345 6.40 6.88 -8.11
CA ASN A 345 5.72 6.51 -9.37
C ASN A 345 5.06 7.75 -10.00
N GLY A 346 5.21 7.90 -11.31
CA GLY A 346 4.83 9.13 -12.04
C GLY A 346 5.74 10.34 -11.76
N LEU A 347 6.77 10.18 -10.94
CA LEU A 347 7.85 11.16 -10.70
C LEU A 347 9.18 10.59 -11.23
N ASP A 348 10.14 11.48 -11.52
CA ASP A 348 11.49 11.09 -11.97
C ASP A 348 12.44 10.77 -10.80
N GLN A 349 11.93 10.59 -9.58
CA GLN A 349 12.75 10.45 -8.38
C GLN A 349 12.04 9.70 -7.24
N SER A 350 12.75 8.72 -6.67
CA SER A 350 12.39 8.09 -5.39
C SER A 350 12.89 8.91 -4.19
N THR A 351 12.17 8.85 -3.07
CA THR A 351 12.47 9.62 -1.86
C THR A 351 12.46 8.71 -0.63
N VAL A 352 13.45 8.87 0.25
CA VAL A 352 13.40 8.34 1.62
C VAL A 352 12.99 9.48 2.54
N TYR A 353 11.88 9.30 3.26
CA TYR A 353 11.42 10.22 4.29
C TYR A 353 11.88 9.75 5.67
N GLU A 354 12.35 10.68 6.50
CA GLU A 354 12.38 10.52 7.96
C GLU A 354 11.19 11.28 8.50
N LEU A 355 10.34 10.61 9.27
CA LEU A 355 9.10 11.18 9.81
C LEU A 355 9.16 11.15 11.33
N ARG A 356 8.62 12.18 11.98
CA ARG A 356 8.30 12.16 13.40
C ARG A 356 6.83 11.80 13.58
N LEU A 357 6.60 10.62 14.15
CA LEU A 357 5.26 10.13 14.44
C LEU A 357 4.62 10.93 15.59
N PRO A 358 3.29 11.13 15.57
CA PRO A 358 2.62 11.84 16.64
C PRO A 358 2.68 11.03 17.95
N GLY A 359 2.82 11.73 19.08
CA GLY A 359 2.81 11.08 20.40
C GLY A 359 1.44 10.53 20.82
N SER A 360 0.39 10.83 20.06
CA SER A 360 -0.95 10.28 20.20
C SER A 360 -1.65 10.29 18.85
N PHE A 361 -2.31 9.20 18.48
CA PHE A 361 -3.07 9.13 17.25
C PHE A 361 -4.32 10.01 17.32
N SER A 362 -4.47 10.88 16.32
CA SER A 362 -5.65 11.72 16.13
C SER A 362 -5.92 11.77 14.63
N LEU A 363 -7.10 11.31 14.24
CA LEU A 363 -7.53 11.28 12.86
C LEU A 363 -8.84 12.06 12.75
N LEU A 364 -8.78 13.21 12.08
CA LEU A 364 -9.91 14.13 11.97
C LEU A 364 -10.16 14.50 10.51
N PRO A 365 -11.43 14.66 10.10
CA PRO A 365 -11.77 15.18 8.79
C PRO A 365 -11.32 16.65 8.66
N ASP A 366 -11.07 17.09 7.43
CA ASP A 366 -10.68 18.47 7.07
C ASP A 366 -9.49 19.03 7.88
N THR A 367 -8.58 18.16 8.33
CA THR A 367 -7.42 18.51 9.15
C THR A 367 -6.16 17.92 8.53
N ASP A 368 -5.03 18.62 8.67
CA ASP A 368 -3.73 18.06 8.30
C ASP A 368 -3.35 16.96 9.29
N ASN A 369 -3.45 15.71 8.83
CA ASN A 369 -3.13 14.53 9.62
C ASN A 369 -1.70 14.04 9.33
N GLU A 370 -0.91 14.71 8.49
CA GLU A 370 0.42 14.24 8.09
C GLU A 370 1.45 14.42 9.22
N PRO A 371 2.40 13.48 9.36
CA PRO A 371 3.50 13.61 10.32
C PRO A 371 4.49 14.70 9.91
N GLU A 372 5.29 15.16 10.88
CA GLU A 372 6.39 16.11 10.61
C GLU A 372 7.53 15.37 9.88
N ILE A 373 8.06 15.96 8.80
CA ILE A 373 9.24 15.50 8.04
C ILE A 373 10.51 16.14 8.59
#